data_AF-A0A7Y7TST6-F1
#
_entry.id   AF-A0A7Y7TST6-F1
#
_cell.length_a   1.000
_cell.length_b   1.000
_cell.length_c   1.000
_cell.angle_alpha   90.00
_cell.angle_beta   90.00
_cell.angle_gamma   90.00
#
_symmetry.space_group_name_H-M   'P 1'
#
loop_
_entity.id
_entity.type
_entity.pdbx_description
1 polymer ?
#
loop_
_entity_poly.entity_id
_entity_poly.type
_entity_poly.pdbx_seq_one_letter_code
_entity_poly.pdbx_strand_id
1 'polypeptide(L)'
;VWMYRGAWAEWEIDHIEMAVPISPEQLRRKRNAILKHQSQMESAPFMGNDERLFWQRAEERNQATANLYNKLGLASYEAIEAFVEYKFDR
;
A
#
# COMPACT_ATOMS: atom_id res chain seq x y z
N VAL A 1 8.36 -15.91 -1.26
CA VAL A 1 8.60 -14.62 -0.54
C VAL A 1 7.54 -13.63 -0.99
N TRP A 2 6.97 -12.80 -0.11
CA TRP A 2 5.94 -11.83 -0.52
C TRP A 2 6.55 -10.54 -1.06
N MET A 3 6.24 -10.20 -2.30
CA MET A 3 6.68 -9.00 -2.98
C MET A 3 5.69 -7.86 -2.76
N TYR A 4 6.25 -6.70 -2.42
CA TYR A 4 5.55 -5.43 -2.31
C TYR A 4 5.93 -4.54 -3.50
N ARG A 5 4.95 -3.95 -4.18
CA ARG A 5 5.15 -3.18 -5.41
C ARG A 5 5.58 -1.71 -5.18
N GLY A 6 5.77 -1.30 -3.93
CA GLY A 6 6.11 0.07 -3.57
C GLY A 6 4.88 0.99 -3.59
N ALA A 7 5.10 2.28 -3.32
CA ALA A 7 4.02 3.28 -3.26
C ALA A 7 3.71 3.94 -4.63
N TRP A 8 4.31 3.47 -5.72
CA TRP A 8 4.23 4.10 -7.05
C TRP A 8 3.41 3.30 -8.06
N ALA A 9 3.25 1.99 -7.84
CA ALA A 9 2.46 1.11 -8.69
C ALA A 9 1.74 0.09 -7.82
N GLU A 10 0.49 -0.22 -8.15
CA GLU A 10 -0.31 -1.26 -7.47
C GLU A 10 -0.51 -2.45 -8.39
N TRP A 11 -0.74 -3.64 -7.83
CA TRP A 11 -1.18 -4.81 -8.60
C TRP A 11 -2.62 -4.64 -9.08
N GLU A 12 -2.91 -5.08 -10.30
CA GLU A 12 -4.31 -5.27 -10.70
C GLU A 12 -4.94 -6.35 -9.81
N ILE A 13 -6.24 -6.22 -9.53
CA ILE A 13 -6.90 -7.04 -8.50
C ILE A 13 -6.83 -8.55 -8.78
N ASP A 14 -6.83 -8.94 -10.04
CA ASP A 14 -6.69 -10.32 -10.51
C ASP A 14 -5.28 -10.89 -10.35
N HIS A 15 -4.28 -10.02 -10.16
CA HIS A 15 -2.91 -10.41 -9.86
C HIS A 15 -2.60 -10.44 -8.36
N ILE A 16 -3.51 -9.98 -7.48
CA ILE A 16 -3.28 -10.00 -6.03
C ILE A 16 -3.38 -11.43 -5.51
N GLU A 17 -2.27 -11.98 -5.03
CA GLU A 17 -2.22 -13.33 -4.45
C GLU A 17 -2.44 -13.32 -2.93
N MET A 18 -2.15 -12.19 -2.26
CA MET A 18 -2.46 -11.98 -0.84
C MET A 18 -2.97 -10.56 -0.60
N ALA A 19 -4.16 -10.47 0.00
CA ALA A 19 -4.80 -9.24 0.44
C ALA A 19 -4.85 -9.20 1.97
N VAL A 20 -4.13 -8.27 2.59
CA VAL A 20 -4.09 -8.11 4.05
C VAL A 20 -4.95 -6.91 4.46
N PRO A 21 -6.09 -7.12 5.12
CA PRO A 21 -6.95 -6.03 5.58
C PRO A 21 -6.33 -5.24 6.73
N ILE A 22 -6.59 -3.94 6.74
CA ILE A 22 -6.06 -2.97 7.69
C ILE A 22 -7.23 -2.21 8.32
N SER A 23 -7.26 -2.14 9.65
CA SER A 23 -8.22 -1.32 10.40
C SER A 23 -7.83 0.16 10.42
N PRO A 24 -8.75 1.09 10.75
CA PRO A 24 -8.44 2.52 10.88
C PRO A 24 -7.25 2.83 11.81
N GLU A 25 -7.16 2.11 12.93
CA GLU A 25 -6.05 2.28 13.88
C GLU A 25 -4.72 1.79 13.30
N GLN A 26 -4.73 0.63 12.62
CA GLN A 26 -3.53 0.10 11.97
C GLN A 26 -3.05 1.02 10.85
N LEU A 27 -3.98 1.61 10.08
CA LEU A 27 -3.64 2.58 9.03
C LEU A 27 -2.98 3.84 9.61
N ARG A 28 -3.55 4.40 10.69
CA ARG A 28 -2.91 5.52 11.41
C ARG A 28 -1.51 5.18 11.92
N ARG A 29 -1.33 3.98 12.47
CA ARG A 29 -0.02 3.50 12.93
C ARG A 29 0.98 3.38 11.77
N LYS A 30 0.56 2.81 10.64
CA LYS A 30 1.36 2.72 9.40
C LYS A 30 1.79 4.11 8.92
N ARG A 31 0.86 5.07 8.83
CA ARG A 31 1.14 6.46 8.44
C ARG A 31 2.21 7.09 9.33
N ASN A 32 2.05 6.97 10.65
CA ASN A 32 3.01 7.51 11.61
C ASN A 32 4.39 6.85 11.52
N ALA A 33 4.45 5.55 11.23
CA ALA A 33 5.71 4.84 11.03
C ALA A 33 6.45 5.34 9.78
N ILE A 34 5.73 5.54 8.67
CA ILE A 34 6.28 6.12 7.44
C ILE A 34 6.80 7.53 7.69
N LEU A 35 6.02 8.38 8.35
CA LEU A 35 6.41 9.77 8.67
C LEU A 35 7.68 9.82 9.53
N LYS A 36 7.77 8.97 10.57
CA LYS A 36 8.97 8.87 11.42
C LYS A 36 10.19 8.44 10.61
N HIS A 37 10.03 7.46 9.72
CA HIS A 37 11.13 7.01 8.87
C HIS A 37 11.57 8.12 7.89
N GLN A 38 10.62 8.83 7.26
CA GLN A 38 10.93 9.95 6.38
C GLN A 38 11.64 11.09 7.10
N SER A 39 11.31 11.38 8.36
CA SER A 39 12.00 12.41 9.15
C SER A 39 13.47 12.10 9.43
N GLN A 40 13.90 10.84 9.27
CA GLN A 40 15.30 10.42 9.41
C GLN A 40 16.06 10.49 8.08
N MET A 41 15.36 10.70 6.96
CA MET A 41 15.98 10.82 5.64
C MET A 41 16.24 12.29 5.32
N GLU A 42 17.47 12.62 4.93
CA GLU A 42 17.84 13.93 4.41
C GLU A 42 17.18 14.10 3.03
N SER A 43 16.01 14.76 2.97
CA SER A 43 15.25 15.05 1.75
C SER A 43 14.96 13.83 0.85
N ALA A 44 13.70 13.38 0.78
CA ALA A 44 13.30 12.36 -0.17
C ALA A 44 13.72 12.78 -1.60
N PRO A 45 14.49 11.96 -2.34
CA PRO A 45 14.81 12.24 -3.73
C PRO A 45 13.52 12.12 -4.53
N PHE A 46 12.84 13.24 -4.72
CA PHE A 46 11.74 13.36 -5.67
C PHE A 46 12.33 13.24 -7.07
N MET A 47 11.72 12.47 -7.96
CA MET A 47 11.61 12.85 -9.38
C MET A 47 10.40 12.14 -10.02
N GLY A 48 9.26 12.83 -10.01
CA GLY A 48 8.04 12.51 -10.74
C GLY A 48 7.05 13.68 -10.56
N ASN A 49 6.08 13.83 -11.46
CA ASN A 49 5.08 14.93 -11.44
C ASN A 49 4.05 14.85 -10.29
N ASP A 50 4.21 13.91 -9.35
CA ASP A 50 3.23 13.64 -8.30
C ASP A 50 3.66 14.26 -6.96
N GLU A 51 3.14 15.45 -6.67
CA GLU A 51 3.48 16.26 -5.48
C GLU A 51 3.12 15.59 -4.15
N ARG A 52 2.35 14.49 -4.15
CA ARG A 52 1.93 13.82 -2.91
C ARG A 52 3.12 13.20 -2.18
N LEU A 53 3.09 13.31 -0.85
CA LEU A 53 4.05 12.64 0.02
C LEU A 53 3.88 11.11 -0.08
N PHE A 54 4.98 10.36 0.14
CA PHE A 54 4.96 8.91 0.07
C PHE A 54 3.86 8.28 0.94
N TRP A 55 3.64 8.79 2.16
CA TRP A 55 2.60 8.27 3.05
C TRP A 55 1.19 8.48 2.48
N GLN A 56 0.93 9.61 1.81
CA GLN A 56 -0.36 9.91 1.17
C GLN A 56 -0.61 8.93 0.05
N ARG A 57 0.39 8.71 -0.81
CA ARG A 57 0.31 7.75 -1.91
C ARG A 57 0.10 6.32 -1.43
N ALA A 58 0.87 5.90 -0.43
CA ALA A 58 0.71 4.57 0.16
C ALA A 58 -0.71 4.40 0.73
N GLU A 59 -1.21 5.37 1.48
CA GLU A 59 -2.54 5.33 2.07
C GLU A 59 -3.67 5.31 1.04
N GLU A 60 -3.68 6.25 0.10
CA GLU A 60 -4.71 6.35 -0.94
C GLU A 60 -4.77 5.07 -1.78
N ARG A 61 -3.62 4.48 -2.11
CA ARG A 61 -3.52 3.21 -2.82
C ARG A 61 -4.16 2.07 -2.03
N ASN A 62 -3.80 1.93 -0.76
CA ASN A 62 -4.37 0.91 0.13
C ASN A 62 -5.90 1.06 0.29
N GLN A 63 -6.39 2.29 0.39
CA GLN A 63 -7.83 2.60 0.43
C GLN A 63 -8.52 2.28 -0.92
N ALA A 64 -7.87 2.57 -2.05
CA ALA A 64 -8.39 2.24 -3.37
C ALA A 64 -8.59 0.71 -3.54
N THR A 65 -7.62 -0.09 -3.09
CA THR A 65 -7.73 -1.56 -3.07
C THR A 65 -8.89 -2.02 -2.20
N ALA A 66 -9.05 -1.47 -0.99
CA ALA A 66 -10.19 -1.79 -0.12
C ALA A 66 -11.54 -1.43 -0.75
N ASN A 67 -11.63 -0.26 -1.40
CA ASN A 67 -12.82 0.19 -2.09
C ASN A 67 -13.17 -0.71 -3.29
N LEU A 68 -12.17 -1.21 -4.00
CA LEU A 68 -12.38 -2.14 -5.10
C LEU A 68 -12.92 -3.48 -4.59
N TYR A 69 -12.37 -4.01 -3.50
CA TYR A 69 -12.87 -5.23 -2.86
C TYR A 69 -14.32 -5.06 -2.38
N ASN A 70 -14.64 -3.91 -1.76
CA ASN A 70 -16.00 -3.59 -1.33
C ASN A 70 -16.98 -3.53 -2.52
N LYS A 71 -16.58 -2.95 -3.65
CA LYS A 71 -17.41 -2.92 -4.88
C LYS A 71 -17.67 -4.31 -5.46
N LEU A 72 -16.79 -5.27 -5.19
CA LEU A 72 -16.98 -6.68 -5.57
C LEU A 72 -17.87 -7.45 -4.56
N GLY A 73 -18.36 -6.80 -3.51
CA GLY A 73 -19.22 -7.40 -2.48
C GLY A 73 -18.46 -8.11 -1.36
N LEU A 74 -17.14 -7.89 -1.26
CA LEU A 74 -16.34 -8.41 -0.14
C LEU A 74 -16.46 -7.51 1.09
N ALA A 75 -15.93 -8.00 2.22
CA ALA A 75 -15.96 -7.26 3.47
C ALA A 75 -15.28 -5.89 3.35
N SER A 76 -15.90 -4.88 3.96
CA SER A 76 -15.39 -3.52 3.97
C SER A 76 -14.27 -3.36 5.00
N TYR A 77 -13.15 -2.81 4.56
CA TYR A 77 -11.99 -2.48 5.39
C TYR A 77 -11.55 -1.04 5.11
N GLU A 78 -10.83 -0.43 6.05
CA GLU A 78 -10.27 0.91 5.85
C GLU A 78 -9.24 0.89 4.71
N ALA A 79 -8.38 -0.12 4.70
CA ALA A 79 -7.30 -0.26 3.74
C ALA A 79 -6.98 -1.74 3.51
N ILE A 80 -6.45 -2.08 2.34
CA ILE A 80 -5.94 -3.43 2.04
C ILE A 80 -4.52 -3.31 1.49
N GLU A 81 -3.61 -4.13 2.00
CA GLU A 81 -2.27 -4.30 1.45
C GLU A 81 -2.24 -5.49 0.49
N ALA A 82 -1.66 -5.30 -0.69
CA ALA A 82 -1.58 -6.31 -1.74
C ALA A 82 -0.17 -6.85 -1.90
N PHE A 83 -0.04 -8.17 -2.01
CA PHE A 83 1.23 -8.85 -2.24
C PHE A 83 1.11 -9.94 -3.32
N VAL A 84 2.24 -10.21 -3.96
CA VAL A 84 2.44 -11.31 -4.93
C VAL A 84 3.59 -12.18 -4.44
N GLU A 85 3.48 -13.49 -4.57
CA GLU A 85 4.52 -14.42 -4.23
C GLU A 85 5.64 -14.41 -5.29
N TYR A 86 6.85 -14.10 -4.85
CA TYR A 86 8.05 -14.45 -5.60
C TYR A 86 8.28 -15.97 -5.53
N LYS A 87 8.20 -16.60 -6.70
CA LYS A 87 8.46 -18.03 -6.89
C LYS A 87 9.95 -18.24 -7.11
N PHE A 88 10.57 -19.04 -6.26
CA PHE A 88 11.94 -19.50 -6.48
C PHE A 88 11.92 -20.63 -7.49
N ASP A 89 12.74 -20.52 -8.54
CA ASP A 89 13.06 -21.68 -9.38
C ASP A 89 13.78 -22.69 -8.49
N ARG A 90 13.14 -23.86 -8.29
CA ARG A 90 13.74 -25.00 -7.60
C ARG A 90 14.48 -25.88 -8.58
#